data_AF-A0A9E2JK82-F1
#
_entry.id   AF-A0A9E2JK82-F1
#
_cell.length_a   1.000
_cell.length_b   1.000
_cell.length_c   1.000
_cell.angle_alpha   90.00
_cell.angle_beta   90.00
_cell.angle_gamma   90.00
#
_symmetry.space_group_name_H-M   'P 1'
#
loop_
_entity.id
_entity.type
_entity.pdbx_description
1 polymer ?
#
loop_
_entity_poly.entity_id
_entity_poly.type
_entity_poly.pdbx_seq_one_letter_code
_entity_poly.pdbx_strand_id
1 'polypeptide(L)' 'QYLADSIMDFPSPEDLTAMMGRAGFDRTGFLKMTFGIATLHWGMRPDAESGPA' A
#
# COMPACT_ATOMS: atom_id res chain seq x y z
N GLN A 1 5.85 23.60 -7.96
CA GLN A 1 6.74 22.44 -7.72
C GLN A 1 6.09 21.65 -6.60
N TYR A 2 5.39 20.58 -6.92
CA TYR A 2 4.67 19.78 -5.92
C TYR A 2 4.63 18.33 -6.38
N LEU A 3 4.36 18.12 -7.66
CA LEU A 3 4.25 16.77 -8.22
C LEU A 3 5.57 16.00 -8.16
N ALA A 4 6.68 16.59 -8.61
CA ALA A 4 7.99 15.91 -8.59
C ALA A 4 8.42 15.56 -7.16
N ASP A 5 8.27 16.51 -6.24
CA ASP A 5 8.63 16.33 -4.83
C ASP A 5 7.72 15.27 -4.16
N SER A 6 6.42 15.31 -4.41
CA SER A 6 5.47 14.32 -3.89
C SER A 6 5.72 12.90 -4.39
N ILE A 7 6.32 12.74 -5.58
CA ILE A 7 6.67 11.43 -6.13
C ILE A 7 7.93 10.89 -5.45
N MET A 8 8.92 11.75 -5.18
CA MET A 8 10.16 11.36 -4.49
C MET A 8 9.90 10.95 -3.04
N ASP A 9 8.98 11.65 -2.37
CA ASP A 9 8.62 11.35 -0.99
C ASP A 9 7.59 10.21 -0.87
N PHE A 10 7.07 9.70 -1.98
CA PHE A 10 6.09 8.62 -1.96
C PHE A 10 6.76 7.31 -1.52
N PRO A 11 6.17 6.54 -0.60
CA PRO A 11 6.77 5.29 -0.12
C PRO A 11 7.00 4.28 -1.24
N SER A 12 7.96 3.37 -1.03
CA SER A 12 8.11 2.21 -1.91
C SER A 12 6.84 1.33 -1.86
N PRO A 13 6.54 0.56 -2.92
CA PRO A 13 5.42 -0.39 -2.91
C PRO A 13 5.41 -1.33 -1.70
N GLU A 14 6.59 -1.79 -1.31
CA GLU A 14 6.82 -2.67 -0.18
C GLU A 14 6.48 -1.96 1.14
N ASP A 15 6.95 -0.72 1.33
CA ASP A 15 6.67 0.09 2.52
C ASP A 15 5.19 0.46 2.62
N LEU A 16 4.58 0.90 1.52
CA LEU A 16 3.16 1.28 1.50
C LEU A 16 2.27 0.07 1.82
N THR A 17 2.57 -1.10 1.27
CA THR A 17 1.84 -2.34 1.58
C THR A 17 1.98 -2.72 3.07
N ALA A 18 3.17 -2.55 3.64
CA ALA A 18 3.38 -2.77 5.07
C ALA A 18 2.64 -1.74 5.94
N MET A 19 2.54 -0.49 5.49
CA MET A 19 1.71 0.54 6.13
C MET A 19 0.22 0.17 6.10
N MET A 20 -0.27 -0.38 4.98
CA MET A 20 -1.66 -0.87 4.89
C MET A 20 -1.93 -2.01 5.88
N GLY A 21 -1.02 -2.98 6.00
CA GLY A 21 -1.15 -4.05 6.99
C GLY A 21 -1.19 -3.51 8.43
N ARG A 22 -0.30 -2.57 8.75
CA ARG A 22 -0.30 -1.88 10.07
C ARG A 22 -1.56 -1.07 10.34
N ALA A 23 -2.20 -0.55 9.30
CA ALA A 23 -3.49 0.15 9.40
C ALA A 23 -4.68 -0.80 9.58
N GLY A 24 -4.46 -2.12 9.54
CA GLY A 24 -5.48 -3.15 9.78
C GLY A 24 -6.11 -3.73 8.51
N PHE A 25 -5.53 -3.52 7.33
CA PHE A 25 -5.97 -4.25 6.13
C PHE A 25 -5.38 -5.66 6.10
N ASP A 26 -6.20 -6.63 5.71
CA ASP A 26 -5.78 -8.02 5.51
C ASP A 26 -5.49 -8.32 4.05
N ARG A 27 -4.73 -9.40 3.80
CA ARG A 27 -4.40 -9.89 2.44
C ARG A 27 -3.89 -8.76 1.52
N THR A 28 -3.06 -7.88 2.08
CA THR A 28 -2.50 -6.73 1.36
C THR A 28 -1.51 -7.19 0.31
N GLY A 29 -1.47 -6.50 -0.82
CA GLY A 29 -0.52 -6.77 -1.88
C GLY A 29 -0.41 -5.61 -2.85
N PHE A 30 0.54 -5.74 -3.77
CA PHE A 30 0.76 -4.75 -4.81
C PHE A 30 1.21 -5.39 -6.13
N LEU A 31 1.01 -4.66 -7.22
CA LEU A 31 1.47 -5.01 -8.57
C LEU A 31 2.11 -3.80 -9.23
N LYS A 32 3.40 -3.91 -9.55
CA LYS A 32 4.13 -2.87 -10.30
C LYS A 32 3.65 -2.88 -11.75
N MET A 33 3.19 -1.72 -12.23
CA MET A 33 2.75 -1.49 -13.60
C MET A 33 3.79 -0.67 -14.34
N THR A 34 3.95 -0.93 -15.64
CA THR A 34 4.88 -0.18 -16.50
C THR A 34 6.27 -0.09 -15.86
N PHE A 35 6.82 -1.23 -15.44
CA PHE A 35 8.12 -1.34 -14.77
C PHE A 35 8.26 -0.52 -13.46
N GLY A 36 7.15 -0.19 -12.81
CA GLY A 36 7.14 0.52 -11.53
C GLY A 36 6.90 2.02 -11.61
N ILE A 37 6.58 2.57 -12.80
CA ILE A 37 6.11 3.96 -12.92
C ILE A 37 4.83 4.17 -12.10
N ALA A 38 3.95 3.17 -12.09
CA ALA A 38 2.76 3.14 -11.25
C ALA A 38 2.67 1.79 -10.54
N THR A 39 1.99 1.75 -9.40
CA THR A 39 1.77 0.50 -8.66
C THR A 39 0.34 0.42 -8.15
N LEU A 40 -0.36 -0.65 -8.50
CA LEU A 40 -1.67 -0.97 -7.94
C LEU A 40 -1.48 -1.60 -6.57
N HIS A 41 -2.13 -1.07 -5.54
CA HIS A 41 -2.16 -1.62 -4.19
C HIS A 41 -3.58 -2.08 -3.84
N TRP A 42 -3.70 -3.15 -3.08
CA TRP A 42 -5.00 -3.64 -2.57
C TRP A 42 -4.87 -4.17 -1.15
N GLY A 43 -6.02 -4.24 -0.47
CA GLY A 43 -6.19 -4.84 0.84
C GLY A 43 -7.67 -5.13 1.07
N MET A 44 -7.94 -6.17 1.83
CA MET A 44 -9.30 -6.54 2.24
C MET A 44 -9.57 -5.90 3.61
N ARG A 45 -10.81 -5.48 3.82
CA ARG A 45 -11.25 -5.16 5.18
C ARG A 45 -11.20 -6.47 5.99
N PRO A 46 -10.64 -6.44 7.22
CA PRO A 46 -10.63 -7.62 8.07
C PRO A 46 -12.06 -8.07 8.35
N ASP A 47 -12.25 -9.38 8.46
CA ASP A 47 -13.54 -9.96 8.83
C ASP A 47 -13.90 -9.49 10.26
N ALA A 48 -15.18 -9.25 10.55
CA ALA A 48 -15.61 -8.66 11.83
C ALA A 48 -15.21 -9.50 13.08
N GLU A 49 -14.88 -10.78 12.90
CA GLU A 49 -14.40 -11.68 13.95
C GLU A 49 -12.86 -11.70 14.09
N SER A 50 -12.14 -11.12 13.13
CA SER A 50 -10.68 -10.94 13.17
C SER A 50 -10.37 -9.52 13.67
N GLY A 51 -10.77 -9.21 14.90
CA GLY A 51 -10.26 -8.03 15.60
C GLY A 51 -8.74 -8.16 15.84
N PRO A 52 -8.01 -7.05 16.06
CA PRO A 52 -6.55 -7.11 16.16
C PRO A 52 -6.15 -7.99 17.35
N ALA A 53 -5.30 -8.99 17.07
CA ALA A 53 -4.58 -9.78 18.07
C ALA A 53 -3.53 -8.93 18.79
#